data_AF-A0A178ZV83-F1
#
_entry.id   AF-A0A178ZV83-F1
#
_cell.length_a   1.000
_cell.length_b   1.000
_cell.length_c   1.000
_cell.angle_alpha   90.00
_cell.angle_beta   90.00
_cell.angle_gamma   90.00
#
_symmetry.space_group_name_H-M   'P 1'
#
loop_
_entity.id
_entity.type
_entity.pdbx_description
1 polymer ?
#
loop_
_entity_poly.entity_id
_entity_poly.type
_entity_poly.pdbx_seq_one_letter_code
_entity_poly.pdbx_strand_id
1 'polypeptide(L)'
;MACSLTAPLTACTSLPFQQSPSTQVLNLSYELCPLPTVFSALYINGAVLGLRSCSAVPALSSPASPNVPQSLQPTPTQLLTIHQPAIDRFPFAKMRDNLITMCAAIDDEDFTRDLFTMPSFNITPGLAAWDPKAWRIERYFAAKWGFLFW
;
A
#
# COMPACT_ATOMS: atom_id res chain seq x y z
N MET A 1 0.86 -68.28 -20.03
CA MET A 1 0.21 -67.76 -18.81
C MET A 1 0.03 -66.27 -19.05
N ALA A 2 -1.08 -65.89 -19.67
CA ALA A 2 -2.26 -65.28 -19.03
C ALA A 2 -2.03 -63.77 -18.79
N CYS A 3 -2.93 -62.84 -19.09
CA CYS A 3 -4.27 -62.88 -19.63
C CYS A 3 -4.63 -61.44 -20.03
N SER A 4 -5.16 -61.22 -21.22
CA SER A 4 -5.82 -59.96 -21.60
C SER A 4 -7.21 -59.93 -20.96
N LEU A 5 -7.58 -58.82 -20.30
CA LEU A 5 -8.98 -58.56 -19.91
C LEU A 5 -9.34 -57.10 -20.16
N THR A 6 -10.43 -56.96 -20.90
CA THR A 6 -11.10 -55.74 -21.35
C THR A 6 -12.24 -55.37 -20.39
N ALA A 7 -12.50 -54.05 -20.29
CA ALA A 7 -13.76 -53.38 -19.95
C ALA A 7 -14.23 -53.37 -18.47
N PRO A 8 -15.19 -52.49 -18.06
CA PRO A 8 -15.76 -51.31 -18.72
C PRO A 8 -15.68 -50.01 -17.86
N LEU A 9 -15.80 -48.85 -18.53
CA LEU A 9 -16.13 -47.59 -17.86
C LEU A 9 -17.58 -47.67 -17.35
N THR A 10 -17.75 -47.58 -16.03
CA THR A 10 -19.08 -47.45 -15.42
C THR A 10 -19.16 -46.08 -14.76
N ALA A 11 -20.11 -45.27 -15.25
CA ALA A 11 -20.49 -44.00 -14.64
C ALA A 11 -21.12 -44.26 -13.27
N CYS A 12 -20.66 -43.54 -12.25
CA CYS A 12 -21.39 -43.35 -11.00
C CYS A 12 -21.63 -41.85 -10.82
N THR A 13 -22.89 -41.47 -10.98
CA THR A 13 -23.49 -40.19 -10.62
C THR A 13 -23.71 -40.09 -9.11
N SER A 14 -23.89 -38.85 -8.64
CA SER A 14 -24.28 -38.36 -7.29
C SER A 14 -23.09 -37.89 -6.42
N LEU A 15 -23.07 -36.70 -5.80
CA LEU A 15 -24.09 -35.73 -5.34
C LEU A 15 -23.56 -34.28 -5.47
N PRO A 16 -24.43 -33.25 -5.56
CA PRO A 16 -24.00 -31.85 -5.49
C PRO A 16 -23.66 -31.48 -4.05
N PHE A 17 -22.41 -31.08 -3.80
CA PHE A 17 -22.03 -30.41 -2.57
C PHE A 17 -22.52 -28.96 -2.61
N GLN A 18 -23.78 -28.74 -2.25
CA GLN A 18 -24.24 -27.41 -1.85
C GLN A 18 -23.74 -27.15 -0.42
N GLN A 19 -22.62 -26.46 -0.31
CA GLN A 19 -22.37 -25.62 0.86
C GLN A 19 -22.43 -24.17 0.39
N SER A 20 -23.60 -23.57 0.55
CA SER A 20 -23.72 -22.12 0.59
C SER A 20 -22.97 -21.65 1.84
N PRO A 21 -21.93 -20.80 1.72
CA PRO A 21 -21.42 -20.14 2.90
C PRO A 21 -22.56 -19.23 3.38
N SER A 22 -23.02 -19.41 4.61
CA SER A 22 -23.90 -18.44 5.24
C SER A 22 -23.15 -17.11 5.25
N THR A 23 -23.52 -16.18 4.37
CA THR A 23 -23.05 -14.81 4.43
C THR A 23 -23.58 -14.23 5.72
N GLN A 24 -22.79 -14.33 6.80
CA GLN A 24 -23.02 -13.50 7.96
C GLN A 24 -22.80 -12.07 7.48
N VAL A 25 -23.90 -11.37 7.23
CA VAL A 25 -23.89 -9.94 6.93
C VAL A 25 -23.46 -9.27 8.21
N LEU A 26 -22.17 -8.97 8.33
CA LEU A 26 -21.66 -8.08 9.36
C LEU A 26 -22.28 -6.71 9.05
N ASN A 27 -23.33 -6.36 9.80
CA ASN A 27 -23.89 -5.02 9.78
C ASN A 27 -22.92 -4.09 10.49
N LEU A 28 -21.88 -3.67 9.78
CA LEU A 28 -20.93 -2.69 10.25
C LEU A 28 -21.45 -1.31 9.83
N SER A 29 -22.44 -0.81 10.58
CA SER A 29 -22.88 0.58 10.51
C SER A 29 -21.81 1.48 11.15
N TYR A 30 -20.63 1.58 10.55
CA TYR A 30 -19.71 2.66 10.84
C TYR A 30 -20.08 3.85 9.95
N GLU A 31 -20.99 4.71 10.40
CA GLU A 31 -20.96 6.11 9.94
C GLU A 31 -19.85 6.84 10.70
N LEU A 32 -18.61 6.50 10.37
CA LEU A 32 -17.52 7.44 10.49
C LEU A 32 -17.32 7.94 9.07
N CYS A 33 -17.56 9.23 8.84
CA CYS A 33 -16.80 9.94 7.83
C CYS A 33 -15.52 10.39 8.56
N PRO A 34 -14.54 9.49 8.84
CA PRO A 34 -13.39 9.93 9.60
C PRO A 34 -12.73 11.01 8.77
N LEU A 35 -12.37 12.11 9.43
CA LEU A 35 -11.42 13.05 8.85
C LEU A 35 -10.26 12.25 8.25
N PRO A 36 -9.79 12.60 7.04
CA PRO A 36 -8.74 11.83 6.40
C PRO A 36 -7.55 11.71 7.36
N THR A 37 -7.15 10.47 7.62
CA THR A 37 -5.94 10.17 8.39
C THR A 37 -4.76 10.01 7.43
N VAL A 38 -3.55 10.11 7.96
CA VAL A 38 -2.33 9.80 7.20
C VAL A 38 -2.41 8.41 6.54
N PHE A 39 -2.93 7.40 7.24
CA PHE A 39 -3.07 6.04 6.69
C PHE A 39 -4.08 5.95 5.55
N SER A 40 -5.22 6.65 5.69
CA SER A 40 -6.20 6.71 4.60
C SER A 40 -5.63 7.40 3.36
N ALA A 41 -4.83 8.46 3.55
CA ALA A 41 -4.18 9.16 2.45
C ALA A 41 -3.11 8.28 1.77
N LEU A 42 -2.28 7.58 2.55
CA LEU A 42 -1.30 6.60 2.03
C LEU A 42 -1.98 5.44 1.29
N TYR A 43 -3.13 4.98 1.79
CA TYR A 43 -3.90 3.94 1.12
C TYR A 43 -4.42 4.42 -0.24
N ILE A 44 -5.05 5.59 -0.28
CA ILE A 44 -5.57 6.21 -1.52
C ILE A 44 -4.45 6.42 -2.54
N ASN A 45 -3.31 6.97 -2.11
CA ASN A 45 -2.17 7.19 -3.01
C ASN A 45 -1.62 5.88 -3.58
N GLY A 46 -1.52 4.82 -2.77
CA GLY A 46 -1.13 3.52 -3.30
C GLY A 46 -2.18 2.91 -4.23
N ALA A 47 -3.48 3.15 -4.02
CA ALA A 47 -4.51 2.72 -4.95
C ALA A 47 -4.38 3.42 -6.33
N VAL A 48 -4.05 4.72 -6.33
CA VAL A 48 -3.73 5.48 -7.56
C VAL A 48 -2.52 4.88 -8.30
N LEU A 49 -1.54 4.37 -7.55
CA LEU A 49 -0.33 3.72 -8.08
C LEU A 49 -0.53 2.23 -8.40
N GLY A 50 -1.69 1.63 -8.11
CA GLY A 50 -1.94 0.20 -8.31
C GLY A 50 -1.24 -0.73 -7.29
N LEU A 51 -0.79 -0.20 -6.15
CA LEU A 51 -0.09 -0.95 -5.11
C LEU A 51 -1.07 -1.74 -4.22
N ARG A 52 -0.92 -3.08 -4.19
CA ARG A 52 -1.89 -4.01 -3.59
C ARG A 52 -1.70 -4.27 -2.08
N SER A 53 -0.54 -4.03 -1.48
CA SER A 53 -0.29 -4.37 -0.07
C SER A 53 0.62 -3.36 0.64
N CYS A 54 0.64 -3.41 1.98
CA CYS A 54 1.63 -2.72 2.82
C CYS A 54 2.92 -3.54 3.00
N SER A 55 2.92 -4.82 2.61
CA SER A 55 4.05 -5.75 2.76
C SER A 55 4.57 -6.18 1.38
N ALA A 56 4.82 -5.22 0.52
CA ALA A 56 5.40 -5.52 -0.79
C ALA A 56 6.87 -5.93 -0.60
N VAL A 57 7.29 -6.99 -1.29
CA VAL A 57 8.71 -7.33 -1.44
C VAL A 57 9.44 -6.11 -2.02
N PRO A 58 10.64 -5.75 -1.54
CA PRO A 58 11.42 -4.68 -2.13
C PRO A 58 11.50 -4.82 -3.65
N ALA A 59 11.22 -3.72 -4.35
CA ALA A 59 11.12 -3.71 -5.80
C ALA A 59 11.52 -2.33 -6.35
N LEU A 60 11.68 -2.28 -7.68
CA LEU A 60 11.72 -1.01 -8.41
C LEU A 60 10.28 -0.50 -8.59
N SER A 61 10.11 0.82 -8.60
CA SER A 61 8.82 1.38 -9.03
C SER A 61 8.63 1.15 -10.54
N SER A 62 7.38 0.96 -10.95
CA SER A 62 7.02 0.94 -12.37
C SER A 62 6.90 2.36 -12.91
N PRO A 63 7.16 2.60 -14.20
CA PRO A 63 6.84 3.88 -14.84
C PRO A 63 5.38 4.29 -14.61
N ALA A 64 5.14 5.57 -14.32
CA ALA A 64 3.79 6.07 -14.08
C ALA A 64 2.93 6.02 -15.35
N SER A 65 1.67 5.61 -15.18
CA SER A 65 0.63 5.81 -16.18
C SER A 65 0.33 7.30 -16.38
N PRO A 66 -0.11 7.76 -17.57
CA PRO A 66 -0.45 9.16 -17.82
C PRO A 66 -1.46 9.79 -16.86
N ASN A 67 -2.28 8.95 -16.19
CA ASN A 67 -3.31 9.40 -15.26
C ASN A 67 -2.80 9.56 -13.82
N VAL A 68 -1.54 9.20 -13.54
CA VAL A 68 -0.94 9.35 -12.20
C VAL A 68 -0.57 10.81 -11.96
N PRO A 69 -1.04 11.44 -10.86
CA PRO A 69 -0.70 12.81 -10.50
C PRO A 69 0.81 13.00 -10.36
N GLN A 70 1.32 14.17 -10.78
CA GLN A 70 2.75 14.47 -10.82
C GLN A 70 3.46 14.23 -9.47
N SER A 71 2.82 14.54 -8.35
CA SER A 71 3.36 14.35 -7.00
C SER A 71 3.63 12.89 -6.62
N LEU A 72 2.93 11.95 -7.27
CA LEU A 72 3.10 10.50 -7.07
C LEU A 72 3.90 9.82 -8.18
N GLN A 73 4.27 10.54 -9.24
CA GLN A 73 5.11 9.94 -10.28
C GLN A 73 6.45 9.48 -9.70
N PRO A 74 6.98 8.33 -10.15
CA PRO A 74 8.23 7.81 -9.64
C PRO A 74 9.38 8.74 -10.04
N THR A 75 10.33 8.91 -9.12
CA THR A 75 11.58 9.61 -9.38
C THR A 75 12.57 8.69 -10.11
N PRO A 76 13.65 9.24 -10.70
CA PRO A 76 14.74 8.42 -11.22
C PRO A 76 15.32 7.45 -10.17
N THR A 77 15.44 7.89 -8.91
CA THR A 77 15.91 7.05 -7.80
C THR A 77 15.05 5.81 -7.63
N GLN A 78 13.72 5.97 -7.65
CA GLN A 78 12.75 4.89 -7.49
C GLN A 78 12.71 3.92 -8.68
N LEU A 79 12.98 4.41 -9.88
CA LEU A 79 13.07 3.57 -11.09
C LEU A 79 14.36 2.76 -11.16
N LEU A 80 15.42 3.20 -10.47
CA LEU A 80 16.76 2.64 -10.58
C LEU A 80 17.24 1.91 -9.31
N THR A 81 16.56 2.09 -8.17
CA THR A 81 16.97 1.56 -6.87
C THR A 81 15.87 0.72 -6.24
N ILE A 82 16.18 -0.53 -5.88
CA ILE A 82 15.25 -1.42 -5.17
C ILE A 82 14.97 -0.84 -3.79
N HIS A 83 13.69 -0.70 -3.43
CA HIS A 83 13.26 -0.13 -2.15
C HIS A 83 11.91 -0.69 -1.71
N GLN A 84 11.47 -0.33 -0.50
CA GLN A 84 10.15 -0.69 0.01
C GLN A 84 9.05 0.11 -0.72
N PRO A 85 8.15 -0.52 -1.49
CA PRO A 85 7.13 0.19 -2.29
C PRO A 85 6.13 1.01 -1.46
N ALA A 86 6.09 0.82 -0.14
CA ALA A 86 5.32 1.65 0.77
C ALA A 86 5.75 3.13 0.70
N ILE A 87 7.03 3.41 0.42
CA ILE A 87 7.59 4.76 0.30
C ILE A 87 6.93 5.54 -0.86
N ASP A 88 6.51 4.87 -1.93
CA ASP A 88 5.89 5.48 -3.11
C ASP A 88 4.57 6.19 -2.79
N ARG A 89 3.94 5.86 -1.67
CA ARG A 89 2.63 6.37 -1.26
C ARG A 89 2.68 7.82 -0.77
N PHE A 90 3.87 8.36 -0.48
CA PHE A 90 4.03 9.73 -0.02
C PHE A 90 4.13 10.72 -1.19
N PRO A 91 3.38 11.83 -1.19
CA PRO A 91 3.39 12.80 -2.29
C PRO A 91 4.60 13.75 -2.27
N PHE A 92 5.75 13.29 -1.77
CA PHE A 92 6.94 14.11 -1.55
C PHE A 92 8.16 13.46 -2.21
N ALA A 93 8.44 13.80 -3.48
CA ALA A 93 9.54 13.20 -4.24
C ALA A 93 10.88 13.22 -3.48
N LYS A 94 11.26 14.37 -2.91
CA LYS A 94 12.52 14.50 -2.16
C LYS A 94 12.58 13.62 -0.90
N MET A 95 11.47 13.53 -0.16
CA MET A 95 11.36 12.65 1.01
C MET A 95 11.51 11.18 0.64
N ARG A 96 10.89 10.76 -0.48
CA ARG A 96 11.01 9.40 -0.99
C ARG A 96 12.44 9.07 -1.39
N ASP A 97 13.09 9.96 -2.14
CA ASP A 97 14.49 9.80 -2.56
C ASP A 97 15.43 9.71 -1.35
N ASN A 98 15.23 10.55 -0.33
CA ASN A 98 16.03 10.54 0.88
C ASN A 98 15.80 9.26 1.71
N LEU A 99 14.57 8.76 1.83
CA LEU A 99 14.29 7.47 2.50
C LEU A 99 14.98 6.29 1.78
N ILE A 100 15.03 6.31 0.45
CA ILE A 100 15.68 5.27 -0.35
C ILE A 100 17.20 5.34 -0.22
N THR A 101 17.77 6.54 -0.34
CA THR A 101 19.23 6.72 -0.34
C THR A 101 19.85 6.59 1.05
N MET A 102 19.10 6.90 2.11
CA MET A 102 19.54 6.81 3.50
C MET A 102 19.10 5.52 4.19
N CYS A 103 18.65 4.50 3.46
CA CYS A 103 18.11 3.25 4.01
C CYS A 103 19.09 2.49 4.93
N ALA A 104 20.40 2.71 4.79
CA ALA A 104 21.42 2.14 5.67
C ALA A 104 21.63 2.93 6.98
N ALA A 105 21.19 4.19 7.03
CA ALA A 105 21.35 5.09 8.17
C ALA A 105 20.05 5.35 8.94
N ILE A 106 18.91 5.10 8.30
CA ILE A 106 17.57 5.24 8.88
C ILE A 106 17.05 3.85 9.21
N ASP A 107 16.62 3.66 10.45
CA ASP A 107 15.82 2.51 10.87
C ASP A 107 14.38 2.69 10.35
N ASP A 108 13.98 1.83 9.41
CA ASP A 108 12.68 1.88 8.75
C ASP A 108 11.54 1.49 9.70
N GLU A 109 11.80 0.64 10.69
CA GLU A 109 10.85 0.29 11.74
C GLU A 109 10.68 1.46 12.72
N ASP A 110 11.74 2.21 13.04
CA ASP A 110 11.66 3.42 13.88
C ASP A 110 10.82 4.53 13.21
N PHE A 111 11.03 4.75 11.91
CA PHE A 111 10.21 5.66 11.11
C PHE A 111 8.75 5.21 11.06
N THR A 112 8.52 3.92 10.81
CA THR A 112 7.18 3.33 10.73
C THR A 112 6.47 3.41 12.08
N ARG A 113 7.13 3.08 13.19
CA ARG A 113 6.57 3.21 14.54
C ARG A 113 6.13 4.65 14.80
N ASP A 114 6.97 5.64 14.52
CA ASP A 114 6.62 7.04 14.74
C ASP A 114 5.48 7.50 13.82
N LEU A 115 5.44 7.02 12.58
CA LEU A 115 4.33 7.29 11.66
C LEU A 115 3.00 6.77 12.23
N PHE A 116 3.01 5.57 12.83
CA PHE A 116 1.86 4.83 13.36
C PHE A 116 1.37 5.29 14.73
N THR A 117 2.30 5.63 15.61
CA THR A 117 2.01 5.75 17.05
C THR A 117 2.21 7.16 17.60
N MET A 118 2.83 8.05 16.83
CA MET A 118 3.11 9.43 17.23
C MET A 118 2.41 10.43 16.30
N PRO A 119 2.18 11.68 16.72
CA PRO A 119 1.70 12.73 15.83
C PRO A 119 2.69 12.91 14.66
N SER A 120 2.27 12.48 13.46
CA SER A 120 3.10 12.43 12.25
C SER A 120 2.67 13.44 11.20
N PHE A 121 1.48 13.26 10.64
CA PHE A 121 0.87 14.16 9.68
C PHE A 121 -0.60 14.42 9.99
N ASN A 122 -1.03 15.65 9.79
CA ASN A 122 -2.42 16.06 9.75
C ASN A 122 -2.83 16.26 8.28
N ILE A 123 -3.90 15.59 7.86
CA ILE A 123 -4.42 15.69 6.50
C ILE A 123 -5.56 16.70 6.45
N THR A 124 -5.40 17.73 5.63
CA THR A 124 -6.39 18.78 5.42
C THR A 124 -7.58 18.22 4.64
N PRO A 125 -8.81 18.21 5.22
CA PRO A 125 -9.99 17.73 4.52
C PRO A 125 -10.30 18.54 3.25
N GLY A 126 -10.83 17.88 2.23
CA GLY A 126 -11.24 18.51 0.97
C GLY A 126 -10.13 18.68 -0.07
N LEU A 127 -8.88 18.39 0.28
CA LEU A 127 -7.77 18.29 -0.68
C LEU A 127 -7.51 16.82 -1.05
N ALA A 128 -6.99 16.60 -2.25
CA ALA A 128 -6.65 15.26 -2.71
C ALA A 128 -5.49 14.68 -1.90
N ALA A 129 -5.50 13.37 -1.62
CA ALA A 129 -4.45 12.69 -0.86
C ALA A 129 -3.06 12.79 -1.49
N TRP A 130 -2.99 12.97 -2.81
CA TRP A 130 -1.74 13.17 -3.55
C TRP A 130 -1.32 14.64 -3.62
N ASP A 131 -2.13 15.62 -3.20
CA ASP A 131 -1.70 17.01 -3.15
C ASP A 131 -0.76 17.21 -1.95
N PRO A 132 0.51 17.58 -2.12
CA PRO A 132 1.43 17.83 -1.01
C PRO A 132 0.91 18.88 -0.03
N LYS A 133 0.07 19.83 -0.47
CA LYS A 133 -0.53 20.86 0.37
C LYS A 133 -1.59 20.32 1.34
N ALA A 134 -2.11 19.12 1.08
CA ALA A 134 -3.03 18.44 1.98
C ALA A 134 -2.33 17.99 3.27
N TRP A 135 -0.99 17.85 3.26
CA TRP A 135 -0.23 17.22 4.32
C TRP A 135 0.48 18.27 5.17
N ARG A 136 0.17 18.30 6.48
CA ARG A 136 0.87 19.13 7.46
C ARG A 136 1.67 18.23 8.38
N ILE A 137 2.98 18.42 8.40
CA ILE A 137 3.87 17.65 9.30
C ILE A 137 3.70 18.14 10.74
N GLU A 138 3.49 17.22 11.66
CA GLU A 138 3.36 17.51 13.09
C GLU A 138 4.73 17.83 13.70
N ARG A 139 4.75 18.65 14.77
CA ARG A 139 6.00 19.16 15.36
C ARG A 139 6.96 18.05 15.78
N TYR A 140 6.44 17.00 16.42
CA TYR A 140 7.24 15.86 16.86
C TYR A 140 7.94 15.18 15.68
N PHE A 141 7.18 14.88 14.64
CA PHE A 141 7.69 14.20 13.44
C PHE A 141 8.65 15.09 12.66
N ALA A 142 8.37 16.38 12.54
CA ALA A 142 9.26 17.35 11.90
C ALA A 142 10.61 17.45 12.62
N ALA A 143 10.62 17.41 13.96
CA ALA A 143 11.86 17.50 14.73
C ALA A 143 12.79 16.32 14.49
N LYS A 144 12.24 15.11 14.31
CA LYS A 144 13.03 13.89 14.12
C LYS A 144 13.29 13.56 12.64
N TRP A 145 12.27 13.67 11.80
CA TRP A 145 12.29 13.21 10.41
C TRP A 145 12.27 14.35 9.38
N GLY A 146 12.20 15.61 9.82
CA GLY A 146 12.12 16.77 8.93
C GLY A 146 13.29 16.87 7.95
N PHE A 147 14.47 16.35 8.34
CA PHE A 147 15.65 16.33 7.47
C PHE A 147 15.42 15.61 6.14
N LEU A 148 14.45 14.69 6.06
CA LEU A 148 14.08 14.00 4.83
C LEU A 148 13.51 14.94 3.76
N PHE A 149 13.08 16.16 4.11
CA PHE A 149 12.46 17.09 3.18
C PHE A 149 13.46 18.06 2.51
N TRP A 150 14.76 17.97 2.81
CA TRP A 150 15.82 18.84 2.26
C TRP A 150 16.90 18.05 1.50
#